data_AF-N1UL36-F1
#
_entry.id   AF-N1UL36-F1
#
_cell.length_a   1.000
_cell.length_b   1.000
_cell.length_c   1.000
_cell.angle_alpha   90.00
_cell.angle_beta   90.00
_cell.angle_gamma   90.00
#
_symmetry.space_group_name_H-M   'P 1'
#
loop_
_entity.id
_entity.type
_entity.pdbx_description
1 polymer ?
#
loop_
_entity_poly.entity_id
_entity_poly.type
_entity_poly.pdbx_seq_one_letter_code
_entity_poly.pdbx_strand_id
1 'polypeptide(L)'
;MAKKTPESIKIDLPENLYKTRADLTQAIAQLGEIKRERDRVKSEVDDQISQLTTQLQTDLTPLDVKIQHIVSGIKLYVDKNKDELFPDPEYKTCKLATGELKLRKVPASVRTRASVKLFEKILSENGLLEKFNNLISKLSGIYLRVKLELNKEQILAEPLRATQKIGVELNEESERLYITPSEIDAEIEAVGDAA
;
A
#
# COMPACT_ATOMS: atom_id res chain seq x y z
N MET A 1 20.89 -9.62 31.25
CA MET A 1 19.43 -9.41 31.19
C MET A 1 18.84 -10.54 30.36
N ALA A 2 18.39 -11.61 31.02
CA ALA A 2 17.85 -12.80 30.35
C ALA A 2 16.50 -12.44 29.69
N LYS A 3 16.34 -12.78 28.41
CA LYS A 3 15.06 -12.68 27.69
C LYS A 3 14.03 -13.52 28.45
N LYS A 4 13.01 -12.86 29.01
CA LYS A 4 11.82 -13.53 29.55
C LYS A 4 11.12 -14.20 28.37
N THR A 5 11.24 -15.51 28.26
CA THR A 5 10.47 -16.33 27.34
C THR A 5 8.99 -16.10 27.65
N PRO A 6 8.13 -15.77 26.67
CA PRO A 6 6.71 -15.57 26.94
C PRO A 6 6.13 -16.87 27.49
N GLU A 7 5.46 -16.78 28.65
CA GLU A 7 4.69 -17.87 29.21
C GLU A 7 3.75 -18.41 28.13
N SER A 8 3.90 -19.70 27.79
CA SER A 8 3.03 -20.36 26.83
C SER A 8 1.60 -20.29 27.35
N ILE A 9 0.75 -19.52 26.68
CA ILE A 9 -0.69 -19.56 26.89
C ILE A 9 -1.09 -21.02 26.70
N LYS A 10 -1.60 -21.65 27.75
CA LYS A 10 -2.08 -23.04 27.65
C LYS A 10 -3.37 -23.00 26.85
N ILE A 11 -3.30 -23.49 25.63
CA ILE A 11 -4.46 -23.59 24.75
C ILE A 11 -5.04 -24.98 24.94
N ASP A 12 -6.31 -25.08 25.29
CA ASP A 12 -7.04 -26.35 25.45
C ASP A 12 -7.43 -26.90 24.07
N LEU A 13 -6.43 -27.29 23.28
CA LEU A 13 -6.58 -27.89 21.96
C LEU A 13 -5.79 -29.20 21.89
N PRO A 14 -6.27 -30.19 21.10
CA PRO A 14 -5.54 -31.44 20.89
C PRO A 14 -4.18 -31.21 20.21
N GLU A 15 -3.29 -32.21 20.25
CA GLU A 15 -1.89 -32.14 19.78
C GLU A 15 -1.70 -31.90 18.26
N ASN A 16 -2.74 -31.46 17.52
CA ASN A 16 -2.71 -31.14 16.09
C ASN A 16 -2.21 -32.29 15.17
N LEU A 17 -2.30 -33.54 15.65
CA LEU A 17 -1.91 -34.73 14.90
C LEU A 17 -3.10 -35.31 14.13
N TYR A 18 -3.42 -34.69 12.99
CA TYR A 18 -4.55 -35.11 12.16
C TYR A 18 -4.22 -36.38 11.37
N LYS A 19 -4.89 -37.50 11.68
CA LYS A 19 -4.56 -38.83 11.07
C LYS A 19 -5.46 -39.20 9.90
N THR A 20 -6.66 -38.64 9.85
CA THR A 20 -7.65 -38.98 8.83
C THR A 20 -8.19 -37.73 8.16
N ARG A 21 -8.76 -37.91 6.95
CA ARG A 21 -9.41 -36.80 6.25
C ARG A 21 -10.59 -36.21 7.03
N ALA A 22 -11.34 -37.05 7.77
CA ALA A 22 -12.45 -36.59 8.61
C ALA A 22 -11.97 -35.69 9.75
N ASP A 23 -10.84 -36.04 10.36
CA ASP A 23 -10.17 -35.28 11.41
C ASP A 23 -9.70 -33.91 10.90
N LEU A 24 -9.10 -33.89 9.70
CA LEU A 24 -8.73 -32.63 9.03
C LEU A 24 -9.96 -31.76 8.68
N THR A 25 -11.07 -32.37 8.24
CA THR A 25 -12.32 -31.65 7.97
C THR A 25 -12.89 -31.02 9.24
N GLN A 26 -12.88 -31.75 10.35
CA GLN A 26 -13.31 -31.24 11.65
C GLN A 26 -12.40 -30.09 12.12
N ALA A 27 -11.09 -30.21 11.93
CA ALA A 27 -10.14 -29.16 12.26
C ALA A 27 -10.36 -27.87 11.44
N ILE A 28 -10.65 -28.00 10.15
CA ILE A 28 -10.99 -26.85 9.28
C ILE A 28 -12.32 -26.20 9.72
N ALA A 29 -13.30 -27.00 10.15
CA ALA A 29 -14.56 -26.48 10.69
C ALA A 29 -14.34 -25.70 12.00
N GLN A 30 -13.58 -26.27 12.93
CA GLN A 30 -13.19 -25.62 14.19
C GLN A 30 -12.37 -24.35 13.94
N LEU A 31 -11.44 -24.37 12.97
CA LEU A 31 -10.71 -23.18 12.51
C LEU A 31 -11.68 -22.09 12.03
N GLY A 32 -12.72 -22.47 11.28
CA GLY A 32 -13.77 -21.55 10.85
C GLY A 32 -14.54 -20.94 12.01
N GLU A 33 -14.94 -21.74 12.99
CA GLU A 33 -15.67 -21.27 14.18
C GLU A 33 -14.82 -20.30 15.01
N ILE A 34 -13.58 -20.67 15.32
CA ILE A 34 -12.64 -19.82 16.07
C ILE A 34 -12.32 -18.55 15.27
N LYS A 35 -12.17 -18.65 13.94
CA LYS A 35 -11.96 -17.48 13.08
C LYS A 35 -13.15 -16.52 13.18
N ARG A 36 -14.39 -17.01 13.13
CA ARG A 36 -15.60 -16.18 13.27
C ARG A 36 -15.72 -15.55 14.64
N GLU A 37 -15.44 -16.29 15.72
CA GLU A 37 -15.44 -15.75 17.08
C GLU A 37 -14.38 -14.63 17.21
N ARG A 38 -13.16 -14.88 16.70
CA ARG A 38 -12.10 -13.88 16.64
C ARG A 38 -12.52 -12.67 15.82
N ASP A 39 -13.14 -12.86 14.67
CA ASP A 39 -13.61 -11.77 13.81
C ASP A 39 -14.75 -10.97 14.48
N ARG A 40 -15.61 -11.62 15.28
CA ARG A 40 -16.65 -10.94 16.07
C ARG A 40 -16.05 -10.05 17.15
N VAL A 41 -15.13 -10.59 17.96
CA VAL A 41 -14.42 -9.81 18.99
C VAL A 41 -13.63 -8.68 18.35
N LYS A 42 -12.95 -8.97 17.22
CA LYS A 42 -12.23 -7.95 16.46
C LYS A 42 -13.16 -6.86 15.94
N SER A 43 -14.32 -7.20 15.39
CA SER A 43 -15.31 -6.22 14.91
C SER A 43 -15.78 -5.29 16.03
N GLU A 44 -16.07 -5.84 17.22
CA GLU A 44 -16.49 -5.02 18.37
C GLU A 44 -15.38 -4.04 18.80
N VAL A 45 -14.13 -4.49 18.80
CA VAL A 45 -12.98 -3.63 19.10
C VAL A 45 -12.74 -2.62 17.97
N ASP A 46 -12.86 -3.01 16.71
CA ASP A 46 -12.71 -2.13 15.55
C ASP A 46 -13.78 -1.03 15.57
N ASP A 47 -15.02 -1.33 15.99
CA ASP A 47 -16.08 -0.35 16.21
C ASP A 47 -15.71 0.64 17.33
N GLN A 48 -15.17 0.16 18.45
CA GLN A 48 -14.68 1.03 19.53
C GLN A 48 -13.50 1.89 19.08
N ILE A 49 -12.55 1.34 18.32
CA ILE A 49 -11.43 2.07 17.73
C ILE A 49 -11.96 3.14 16.77
N SER A 50 -12.96 2.82 15.96
CA SER A 50 -13.59 3.77 15.04
C SER A 50 -14.23 4.93 15.80
N GLN A 51 -14.96 4.65 16.88
CA GLN A 51 -15.54 5.67 17.76
C GLN A 51 -14.46 6.56 18.40
N LEU A 52 -13.42 5.95 18.97
CA LEU A 52 -12.31 6.68 19.59
C LEU A 52 -11.54 7.52 18.56
N THR A 53 -11.31 6.99 17.35
CA THR A 53 -10.64 7.69 16.26
C THR A 53 -11.49 8.88 15.80
N THR A 54 -12.81 8.71 15.71
CA THR A 54 -13.74 9.79 15.36
C THR A 54 -13.74 10.89 16.41
N GLN A 55 -13.75 10.53 17.69
CA GLN A 55 -13.64 11.49 18.81
C GLN A 55 -12.31 12.24 18.77
N LEU A 56 -11.19 11.51 18.66
CA LEU A 56 -9.86 12.11 18.51
C LEU A 56 -9.78 13.03 17.31
N GLN A 57 -10.33 12.62 16.16
CA GLN A 57 -10.35 13.45 14.96
C GLN A 57 -11.19 14.71 15.18
N THR A 58 -12.31 14.61 15.89
CA THR A 58 -13.16 15.76 16.23
C THR A 58 -12.40 16.76 17.11
N ASP A 59 -11.64 16.28 18.09
CA ASP A 59 -10.86 17.13 19.00
C ASP A 59 -9.61 17.72 18.34
N LEU A 60 -8.96 16.95 17.46
CA LEU A 60 -7.72 17.36 16.78
C LEU A 60 -7.98 18.27 15.59
N THR A 61 -9.06 18.07 14.82
CA THR A 61 -9.38 18.89 13.65
C THR A 61 -9.30 20.41 13.92
N PRO A 62 -9.89 20.97 14.99
CA PRO A 62 -9.78 22.41 15.26
C PRO A 62 -8.35 22.83 15.64
N LEU A 63 -7.55 21.97 16.28
CA LEU A 63 -6.16 22.25 16.60
C LEU A 63 -5.31 22.24 15.33
N ASP A 64 -5.52 21.26 14.45
CA ASP A 64 -4.85 21.16 13.16
C ASP A 64 -5.16 22.37 12.28
N VAL A 65 -6.42 22.81 12.21
CA VAL A 65 -6.79 24.03 11.47
C VAL A 65 -6.08 25.26 12.03
N LYS A 66 -6.00 25.41 13.35
CA LYS A 66 -5.24 26.51 14.00
C LYS A 66 -3.75 26.44 13.66
N ILE A 67 -3.16 25.25 13.72
CA ILE A 67 -1.75 25.02 13.37
C ILE A 67 -1.51 25.38 11.90
N GLN A 68 -2.34 24.89 10.98
CA GLN A 68 -2.22 25.17 9.55
C GLN A 68 -2.35 26.66 9.23
N HIS A 69 -3.27 27.36 9.90
CA HIS A 69 -3.41 28.81 9.76
C HIS A 69 -2.13 29.55 10.19
N ILE A 70 -1.58 29.20 11.36
CA ILE A 70 -0.34 29.80 11.88
C ILE A 70 0.84 29.48 10.95
N VAL A 71 1.01 28.21 10.55
CA VAL A 71 2.07 27.76 9.64
C VAL A 71 1.99 28.48 8.30
N SER A 72 0.79 28.69 7.77
CA SER A 72 0.57 29.44 6.52
C SER A 72 1.01 30.89 6.65
N GLY A 73 0.72 31.53 7.78
CA GLY A 73 1.20 32.88 8.10
C GLY A 73 2.73 32.96 8.18
N ILE A 74 3.36 32.00 8.88
CA ILE A 74 4.82 31.91 8.97
C ILE A 74 5.43 31.72 7.58
N LYS A 75 4.88 30.83 6.76
CA LYS A 75 5.35 30.59 5.39
C LYS A 75 5.25 31.85 4.53
N LEU A 76 4.12 32.56 4.58
CA LEU A 76 3.92 33.80 3.81
C LEU A 76 4.94 34.88 4.20
N TYR A 77 5.29 34.98 5.48
CA TYR A 77 6.34 35.87 5.95
C TYR A 77 7.73 35.43 5.47
N VAL A 78 8.05 34.14 5.60
CA VAL A 78 9.32 33.56 5.15
C VAL A 78 9.53 33.72 3.64
N ASP A 79 8.48 33.56 2.85
CA ASP A 79 8.55 33.71 1.40
C ASP A 79 8.78 35.18 0.97
N LYS A 80 8.27 36.14 1.75
CA LYS A 80 8.50 37.59 1.50
C LYS A 80 9.86 38.08 1.98
N ASN A 81 10.34 37.57 3.12
CA ASN A 81 11.57 38.05 3.76
C ASN A 81 12.69 37.00 3.68
N LYS A 82 12.72 36.24 2.59
CA LYS A 82 13.61 35.09 2.44
C LYS A 82 15.09 35.48 2.48
N ASP A 83 15.44 36.59 1.83
CA ASP A 83 16.82 37.08 1.75
C ASP A 83 17.31 37.66 3.09
N GLU A 84 16.39 38.16 3.91
CA GLU A 84 16.69 38.68 5.25
C GLU A 84 16.86 37.54 6.28
N LEU A 85 16.01 36.51 6.20
CA LEU A 85 16.02 35.39 7.14
C LEU A 85 17.07 34.32 6.81
N PHE A 86 17.43 34.19 5.53
CA PHE A 86 18.43 33.25 5.03
C PHE A 86 19.45 33.99 4.15
N PRO A 87 20.30 34.84 4.74
CA PRO A 87 21.27 35.64 4.01
C PRO A 87 22.38 34.79 3.37
N ASP A 88 22.63 33.60 3.92
CA ASP A 88 23.65 32.68 3.41
C ASP A 88 23.00 31.54 2.58
N PRO A 89 23.33 31.42 1.28
CA PRO A 89 22.77 30.40 0.41
C PRO A 89 23.17 28.95 0.79
N GLU A 90 24.25 28.78 1.56
CA GLU A 90 24.75 27.48 2.02
C GLU A 90 24.11 27.07 3.36
N TYR A 91 23.77 28.04 4.21
CA TYR A 91 23.16 27.82 5.53
C TYR A 91 21.69 28.23 5.56
N LYS A 92 20.81 27.31 5.14
CA LYS A 92 19.36 27.55 5.15
C LYS A 92 18.69 27.22 6.49
N THR A 93 19.28 27.68 7.59
CA THR A 93 18.74 27.55 8.95
C THR A 93 18.71 28.90 9.63
N CYS A 94 17.54 29.34 10.09
CA CYS A 94 17.35 30.56 10.85
C CYS A 94 16.97 30.18 12.30
N LYS A 95 17.78 30.56 13.28
CA LYS A 95 17.50 30.32 14.70
C LYS A 95 16.75 31.51 15.29
N LEU A 96 15.63 31.24 15.95
CA LEU A 96 14.79 32.20 16.67
C LEU A 96 14.87 31.90 18.17
N ALA A 97 14.47 32.86 19.00
CA ALA A 97 14.46 32.68 20.46
C ALA A 97 13.55 31.51 20.91
N THR A 98 12.49 31.21 20.15
CA THR A 98 11.48 30.19 20.47
C THR A 98 11.55 28.95 19.58
N GLY A 99 12.51 28.86 18.65
CA GLY A 99 12.61 27.73 17.73
C GLY A 99 13.56 27.96 16.57
N GLU A 100 13.46 27.14 15.52
CA GLU A 100 14.31 27.25 14.33
C GLU A 100 13.51 27.00 13.05
N LEU A 101 13.86 27.71 11.98
CA LEU A 101 13.32 27.52 10.64
C LEU A 101 14.41 26.90 9.75
N LYS A 102 14.09 25.80 9.06
CA LYS A 102 15.03 25.07 8.21
C LYS A 102 14.43 24.87 6.82
N LEU A 103 15.16 25.26 5.77
CA LEU A 103 14.81 24.89 4.39
C LEU A 103 15.66 23.70 3.96
N ARG A 104 15.00 22.59 3.60
CA ARG A 104 15.66 21.38 3.08
C ARG A 104 15.23 21.13 1.65
N LYS A 105 16.15 20.63 0.81
CA LYS A 105 15.82 20.10 -0.51
C LYS A 105 15.41 18.64 -0.37
N VAL A 106 14.24 18.28 -0.89
CA VAL A 106 13.80 16.88 -0.99
C VAL A 106 14.09 16.41 -2.42
N PRO A 107 14.74 15.25 -2.64
CA PRO A 107 15.04 14.73 -3.97
C PRO A 107 13.76 14.30 -4.69
N ALA A 108 13.79 14.30 -6.03
CA ALA A 108 12.64 13.89 -6.84
C ALA A 108 12.39 12.38 -6.72
N SER A 109 11.11 12.00 -6.59
CA SER A 109 10.64 10.60 -6.57
C SER A 109 9.52 10.42 -7.59
N VAL A 110 9.51 9.29 -8.31
CA VAL A 110 8.47 8.96 -9.30
C VAL A 110 7.65 7.78 -8.78
N ARG A 111 6.33 7.97 -8.67
CA ARG A 111 5.37 6.93 -8.26
C ARG A 111 4.48 6.61 -9.47
N THR A 112 4.66 5.45 -10.10
CA THR A 112 3.96 5.10 -11.34
C THR A 112 3.05 3.88 -11.17
N ARG A 113 1.76 4.04 -11.51
CA ARG A 113 0.80 2.94 -11.67
C ARG A 113 0.88 2.46 -13.12
N ALA A 114 1.35 1.23 -13.35
CA ALA A 114 1.47 0.66 -14.70
C ALA A 114 0.14 0.71 -15.45
N SER A 115 0.06 1.50 -16.53
CA SER A 115 -1.14 1.73 -17.33
C SER A 115 -0.84 1.50 -18.80
N VAL A 116 -1.83 1.06 -19.59
CA VAL A 116 -1.69 0.81 -21.04
C VAL A 116 -1.11 2.02 -21.78
N LYS A 117 -1.52 3.23 -21.37
CA LYS A 117 -1.01 4.50 -21.90
C LYS A 117 0.50 4.72 -21.65
N LEU A 118 1.03 4.22 -20.53
CA LEU A 118 2.47 4.28 -20.25
C LEU A 118 3.25 3.40 -21.23
N PHE A 119 2.73 2.21 -21.55
CA PHE A 119 3.35 1.31 -22.53
C PHE A 119 3.30 1.87 -23.95
N GLU A 120 2.17 2.42 -24.36
CA GLU A 120 2.04 3.11 -25.65
C GLU A 120 3.03 4.28 -25.76
N LYS A 121 3.20 5.04 -24.67
CA LYS A 121 4.16 6.14 -24.61
C LYS A 121 5.61 5.66 -24.66
N ILE A 122 5.98 4.62 -23.91
CA ILE A 122 7.33 4.03 -23.97
C ILE A 122 7.62 3.48 -25.38
N LEU A 123 6.65 2.81 -26.00
CA LEU A 123 6.81 2.24 -27.34
C LEU A 123 6.88 3.30 -28.44
N SER A 124 6.14 4.40 -28.31
CA SER A 124 6.21 5.53 -29.26
C SER A 124 7.51 6.31 -29.10
N GLU A 125 7.94 6.60 -27.87
CA GLU A 125 9.18 7.34 -27.59
C GLU A 125 10.43 6.60 -28.09
N ASN A 126 10.44 5.27 -28.08
CA ASN A 126 11.53 4.47 -28.64
C ASN A 126 11.33 4.12 -30.14
N GLY A 127 10.23 4.55 -30.78
CA GLY A 127 9.94 4.30 -32.20
C GLY A 127 9.67 2.84 -32.57
N LEU A 128 9.28 1.99 -31.62
CA LEU A 128 9.04 0.56 -31.83
C LEU A 128 7.56 0.20 -32.06
N LEU A 129 6.66 1.16 -31.89
CA LEU A 129 5.21 0.93 -31.95
C LEU A 129 4.76 0.34 -33.30
N GLU A 130 5.25 0.87 -34.43
CA GLU A 130 4.91 0.36 -35.77
C GLU A 130 5.49 -1.02 -36.05
N LYS A 131 6.73 -1.30 -35.60
CA LYS A 131 7.37 -2.61 -35.75
C LYS A 131 6.64 -3.67 -34.94
N PHE A 132 6.18 -3.31 -33.74
CA PHE A 132 5.42 -4.19 -32.86
C PHE A 132 4.03 -4.51 -33.44
N ASN A 133 3.31 -3.52 -33.95
CA ASN A 133 2.01 -3.73 -34.60
C ASN A 133 2.11 -4.59 -35.86
N ASN A 134 3.15 -4.39 -36.69
CA ASN A 134 3.39 -5.22 -37.87
C ASN A 134 3.70 -6.68 -37.52
N LEU A 135 4.43 -6.92 -36.43
CA LEU A 135 4.71 -8.25 -35.93
C LEU A 135 3.43 -8.93 -35.41
N ILE A 136 2.61 -8.22 -34.63
CA ILE A 136 1.31 -8.71 -34.17
C ILE A 136 0.42 -9.09 -35.35
N SER A 137 0.33 -8.23 -36.37
CA SER A 137 -0.51 -8.49 -37.55
C SER A 137 -0.11 -9.80 -38.25
N LYS A 138 1.18 -10.02 -38.48
CA LYS A 138 1.69 -11.25 -39.12
C LYS A 138 1.47 -12.51 -38.28
N LEU A 139 1.60 -12.41 -36.95
CA LEU A 139 1.40 -13.54 -36.03
C LEU A 139 -0.10 -13.84 -35.81
N SER A 140 -0.93 -12.80 -35.77
CA SER A 140 -2.37 -12.93 -35.59
C SER A 140 -3.06 -13.63 -36.77
N GLY A 141 -2.50 -13.51 -37.99
CA GLY A 141 -2.94 -14.26 -39.17
C GLY A 141 -2.72 -15.78 -39.10
N ILE A 142 -2.01 -16.26 -38.08
CA ILE A 142 -1.76 -17.69 -37.81
C ILE A 142 -2.30 -18.05 -36.42
N TYR A 143 -3.31 -17.32 -35.94
CA TYR A 143 -4.00 -17.53 -34.66
C TYR A 143 -3.12 -17.40 -33.39
N LEU A 144 -1.97 -16.71 -33.48
CA LEU A 144 -1.08 -16.48 -32.32
C LEU A 144 -1.40 -15.14 -31.64
N ARG A 145 -1.50 -15.15 -30.30
CA ARG A 145 -1.74 -13.95 -29.47
C ARG A 145 -0.46 -13.50 -28.77
N VAL A 146 -0.14 -12.20 -28.88
CA VAL A 146 1.02 -11.58 -28.22
C VAL A 146 0.54 -10.76 -27.01
N LYS A 147 1.13 -11.01 -25.84
CA LYS A 147 0.87 -10.27 -24.58
C LYS A 147 2.14 -9.51 -24.18
N LEU A 148 2.01 -8.22 -23.87
CA LEU A 148 3.13 -7.40 -23.44
C LEU A 148 3.16 -7.35 -21.91
N GLU A 149 4.20 -7.89 -21.32
CA GLU A 149 4.43 -7.88 -19.88
C GLU A 149 5.80 -7.29 -19.58
N LEU A 150 5.93 -6.62 -18.43
CA LEU A 150 7.23 -6.16 -17.96
C LEU A 150 8.05 -7.38 -17.57
N ASN A 151 9.21 -7.55 -18.21
CA ASN A 151 10.16 -8.57 -17.81
C ASN A 151 10.82 -8.14 -16.49
N LYS A 152 10.28 -8.62 -15.37
CA LYS A 152 10.74 -8.30 -14.02
C LYS A 152 12.18 -8.76 -13.78
N GLU A 153 12.63 -9.85 -14.38
CA GLU A 153 14.00 -10.37 -14.25
C GLU A 153 15.03 -9.44 -14.89
N GLN A 154 14.71 -8.88 -16.07
CA GLN A 154 15.58 -7.87 -16.69
C GLN A 154 15.56 -6.53 -15.95
N ILE A 155 14.43 -6.16 -15.35
CA ILE A 155 14.33 -5.00 -14.45
C ILE A 155 15.18 -5.25 -13.18
N LEU A 156 15.21 -6.47 -12.64
CA LEU A 156 16.09 -6.88 -11.54
C LEU A 156 17.57 -6.89 -11.93
N ALA A 157 17.89 -7.24 -13.18
CA ALA A 157 19.26 -7.28 -13.70
C ALA A 157 19.85 -5.89 -14.02
N GLU A 158 19.05 -4.96 -14.58
CA GLU A 158 19.45 -3.57 -14.86
C GLU A 158 18.46 -2.56 -14.21
N PRO A 159 18.44 -2.45 -12.87
CA PRO A 159 17.47 -1.63 -12.16
C PRO A 159 17.55 -0.14 -12.53
N LEU A 160 18.75 0.39 -12.80
CA LEU A 160 18.98 1.80 -13.16
C LEU A 160 18.34 2.22 -14.49
N ARG A 161 18.40 1.34 -15.50
CA ARG A 161 17.80 1.59 -16.82
C ARG A 161 16.29 1.40 -16.80
N ALA A 162 15.82 0.42 -16.03
CA ALA A 162 14.39 0.20 -15.83
C ALA A 162 13.73 1.38 -15.09
N THR A 163 14.38 1.97 -14.09
CA THR A 163 13.87 3.17 -13.41
C THR A 163 13.87 4.40 -14.32
N GLN A 164 14.93 4.62 -15.14
CA GLN A 164 15.02 5.79 -16.03
C GLN A 164 14.07 5.74 -17.22
N LYS A 165 13.76 4.56 -17.76
CA LYS A 165 12.86 4.41 -18.91
C LYS A 165 11.42 4.03 -18.54
N ILE A 166 11.17 3.36 -17.41
CA ILE A 166 9.90 2.65 -17.15
C ILE A 166 9.35 2.87 -15.72
N GLY A 167 10.20 3.04 -14.70
CA GLY A 167 9.82 3.40 -13.31
C GLY A 167 9.10 2.30 -12.51
N VAL A 168 9.81 1.22 -12.14
CA VAL A 168 9.24 0.01 -11.46
C VAL A 168 9.99 -0.33 -10.16
N GLU A 169 9.28 -0.83 -9.14
CA GLU A 169 9.81 -1.33 -7.84
C GLU A 169 9.77 -2.88 -7.76
N LEU A 170 10.71 -3.51 -7.04
CA LEU A 170 10.99 -4.97 -7.09
C LEU A 170 10.88 -5.66 -5.71
N ASN A 171 10.46 -6.93 -5.70
CA ASN A 171 10.21 -7.76 -4.49
C ASN A 171 10.57 -9.25 -4.74
N GLU A 172 11.00 -10.00 -3.72
CA GLU A 172 11.59 -11.36 -3.79
C GLU A 172 10.58 -12.54 -3.67
N GLU A 173 10.98 -13.77 -4.05
CA GLU A 173 10.13 -14.97 -4.25
C GLU A 173 9.94 -15.86 -2.98
N SER A 174 8.71 -16.36 -2.72
CA SER A 174 8.40 -17.30 -1.60
C SER A 174 7.11 -18.12 -1.83
N GLU A 175 7.08 -19.39 -1.40
CA GLU A 175 5.90 -20.28 -1.44
C GLU A 175 5.00 -20.16 -0.20
N ARG A 176 3.66 -20.23 -0.37
CA ARG A 176 2.68 -20.02 0.71
C ARG A 176 1.47 -20.97 0.60
N LEU A 177 1.12 -21.61 1.72
CA LEU A 177 -0.10 -22.42 1.89
C LEU A 177 -1.27 -21.52 2.33
N TYR A 178 -2.44 -21.68 1.71
CA TYR A 178 -3.67 -20.96 2.05
C TYR A 178 -4.77 -21.93 2.48
N ILE A 179 -5.43 -21.67 3.62
CA ILE A 179 -6.52 -22.47 4.17
C ILE A 179 -7.72 -21.54 4.38
N THR A 180 -8.84 -21.84 3.72
CA THR A 180 -10.08 -21.05 3.79
C THR A 180 -11.23 -21.93 4.29
N PRO A 181 -11.74 -21.72 5.51
CA PRO A 181 -12.95 -22.39 6.00
C PRO A 181 -14.19 -21.97 5.20
N SER A 182 -15.24 -22.79 5.17
CA SER A 182 -16.49 -22.47 4.47
C SER A 182 -17.24 -21.31 5.13
N GLU A 183 -17.71 -20.35 4.34
CA GLU A 183 -18.55 -19.22 4.77
C GLU A 183 -19.95 -19.39 4.16
N ILE A 184 -21.00 -19.00 4.91
CA ILE A 184 -22.39 -19.04 4.40
C ILE A 184 -22.64 -17.68 3.76
N ASP A 185 -22.56 -17.62 2.44
CA ASP A 185 -22.92 -16.44 1.68
C ASP A 185 -24.44 -16.39 1.54
N ALA A 186 -25.09 -15.49 2.28
CA ALA A 186 -26.51 -15.21 2.08
C ALA A 186 -26.67 -14.28 0.87
N GLU A 187 -27.17 -14.82 -0.25
CA GLU A 187 -27.60 -13.99 -1.38
C GLU A 187 -28.87 -13.23 -0.97
N ILE A 188 -28.76 -11.89 -0.92
CA ILE A 188 -29.90 -11.01 -0.60
C ILE A 188 -30.44 -10.46 -1.93
N GLU A 189 -31.65 -10.88 -2.31
CA GLU A 189 -32.37 -10.33 -3.47
C GLU A 189 -32.94 -8.95 -3.11
N ALA A 190 -32.52 -7.91 -3.83
CA ALA A 190 -33.03 -6.56 -3.64
C ALA A 190 -34.39 -6.40 -4.36
N VAL A 191 -35.49 -6.64 -3.65
CA VAL A 191 -36.82 -6.26 -4.12
C VAL A 191 -37.02 -4.78 -3.83
N GLY A 192 -37.00 -3.96 -4.88
CA GLY A 192 -37.21 -2.52 -4.79
C GLY A 192 -38.70 -2.18 -4.72
N ASP A 193 -39.24 -1.98 -3.52
CA ASP A 193 -40.50 -1.26 -3.37
C ASP A 193 -40.21 0.23 -3.16
N ALA A 194 -40.48 1.00 -4.22
CA ALA A 194 -40.60 2.44 -4.16
C ALA A 194 -42.06 2.80 -3.86
N ALA A 195 -42.32 3.39 -2.70
CA ALA A 195 -43.48 4.24 -2.43
C ALA A 195 -43.12 5.27 -1.36
#